data_AF-A0A9N9T6X8-F1
#
_entry.id   AF-A0A9N9T6X8-F1
#
_cell.length_a   1.000
_cell.length_b   1.000
_cell.length_c   1.000
_cell.angle_alpha   90.00
_cell.angle_beta   90.00
_cell.angle_gamma   90.00
#
_symmetry.space_group_name_H-M   'P 1'
#
loop_
_entity.id
_entity.type
_entity.pdbx_description
1 polymer ?
#
loop_
_entity_poly.entity_id
_entity_poly.type
_entity_poly.pdbx_seq_one_letter_code
_entity_poly.pdbx_strand_id
1 'polypeptide(L)'
;MTESKNELIGRIETEEFYVNFLNPNSNSILNESISIKEQVKKLAEGIELINQELHRQILEKHEDLLQQANNATKLETVLNSMNSHVKTLFIDAERLKTQITIPYNELEKHTKVLGRLHLASHILRQVNRLQQLSKRLTNTNDPVQKAILLQELEQLASDPELKDIDSVTNELRNIRVHQQKVVQLATGSLNQGAKNENITQTTTALQIFINIGTIESVANNFVDNNLHECRESLKLALSVSSFSSSKTKGGPGHINLTSSQGFRTKVWSEIEKVFAEDIFSICKQVKFLHNTLNNLYLVHSNLNIAEKFWIGFGKVFQEEIQKSTLALKQALEEDFPKLLKCYYEMTNKLKYDLFAFE
;
A
#
# COMPACT_ATOMS: atom_id res chain seq x y z
N MET A 1 -10.14 -2.85 -93.11
CA MET A 1 -10.94 -1.75 -93.72
C MET A 1 -10.25 -0.39 -93.65
N THR A 2 -8.93 -0.37 -93.40
CA THR A 2 -8.08 0.82 -93.36
C THR A 2 -7.19 0.94 -94.61
N GLU A 3 -6.98 -0.14 -95.37
CA GLU A 3 -6.17 -0.12 -96.60
C GLU A 3 -6.86 0.58 -97.78
N SER A 4 -8.18 0.42 -97.94
CA SER A 4 -8.95 1.14 -98.97
C SER A 4 -9.04 2.67 -98.72
N LYS A 5 -8.68 3.10 -97.49
CA LYS A 5 -8.70 4.50 -97.00
C LYS A 5 -7.56 5.35 -97.57
N ASN A 6 -6.40 4.72 -97.84
CA ASN A 6 -5.23 5.37 -98.45
C ASN A 6 -5.22 5.25 -99.97
N GLU A 7 -5.93 4.28 -100.56
CA GLU A 7 -5.96 4.11 -102.02
C GLU A 7 -6.66 5.27 -102.75
N LEU A 8 -7.74 5.84 -102.20
CA LEU A 8 -8.54 6.84 -102.91
C LEU A 8 -7.95 8.26 -102.81
N ILE A 9 -7.50 8.65 -101.61
CA ILE A 9 -6.73 9.91 -101.42
C ILE A 9 -5.40 9.80 -102.17
N GLY A 10 -4.75 8.64 -102.11
CA GLY A 10 -3.59 8.32 -102.94
C GLY A 10 -3.89 8.45 -104.43
N ARG A 11 -5.07 8.06 -104.93
CA ARG A 11 -5.46 8.28 -106.34
C ARG A 11 -5.63 9.76 -106.71
N ILE A 12 -6.19 10.58 -105.83
CA ILE A 12 -6.29 12.03 -106.06
C ILE A 12 -4.90 12.68 -106.00
N GLU A 13 -4.01 12.21 -105.14
CA GLU A 13 -2.63 12.68 -105.02
C GLU A 13 -1.69 12.13 -106.11
N THR A 14 -2.06 11.07 -106.83
CA THR A 14 -1.22 10.45 -107.88
C THR A 14 -1.73 10.67 -109.30
N GLU A 15 -3.00 11.02 -109.50
CA GLU A 15 -3.51 11.40 -110.81
C GLU A 15 -2.93 12.75 -111.25
N GLU A 16 -2.18 12.72 -112.35
CA GLU A 16 -1.47 13.85 -112.97
C GLU A 16 -2.38 15.08 -113.21
N PHE A 17 -3.68 14.85 -113.42
CA PHE A 17 -4.68 15.91 -113.55
C PHE A 17 -4.94 16.67 -112.24
N TYR A 18 -5.13 15.99 -111.11
CA TYR A 18 -5.46 16.64 -109.83
C TYR A 18 -4.22 17.22 -109.14
N VAL A 19 -3.05 16.60 -109.32
CA VAL A 19 -1.76 17.11 -108.81
C VAL A 19 -1.47 18.52 -109.32
N ASN A 20 -1.79 18.82 -110.59
CA ASN A 20 -1.63 20.16 -111.15
C ASN A 20 -2.49 21.22 -110.43
N PHE A 21 -3.66 20.85 -109.89
CA PHE A 21 -4.51 21.77 -109.12
C PHE A 21 -4.16 21.83 -107.63
N LEU A 22 -3.61 20.75 -107.07
CA LEU A 22 -3.19 20.69 -105.67
C LEU A 22 -1.84 21.38 -105.43
N ASN A 23 -1.03 21.54 -106.47
CA ASN A 23 0.29 22.13 -106.38
C ASN A 23 0.29 23.55 -106.97
N PRO A 24 0.46 24.61 -106.15
CA PRO A 24 0.24 26.00 -106.56
C PRO A 24 1.25 26.56 -107.58
N ASN A 25 2.24 25.77 -107.99
CA ASN A 25 3.34 26.17 -108.90
C ASN A 25 3.23 25.54 -110.31
N SER A 26 2.12 24.88 -110.65
CA SER A 26 1.94 24.29 -111.99
C SER A 26 1.45 25.36 -112.99
N ASN A 27 2.21 25.58 -114.07
CA ASN A 27 1.94 26.65 -115.06
C ASN A 27 1.05 26.17 -116.24
N SER A 28 0.45 24.98 -116.14
CA SER A 28 -0.44 24.42 -117.16
C SER A 28 -1.71 23.87 -116.51
N ILE A 29 -2.54 24.78 -116.01
CA ILE A 29 -3.81 24.45 -115.31
C ILE A 29 -4.83 23.80 -116.27
N LEU A 30 -4.68 24.00 -117.58
CA LEU A 30 -5.53 23.44 -118.62
C LEU A 30 -4.75 22.45 -119.48
N ASN A 31 -5.12 21.17 -119.45
CA ASN A 31 -4.62 20.17 -120.40
C ASN A 31 -5.22 20.41 -121.80
N GLU A 32 -4.45 20.99 -122.73
CA GLU A 32 -4.91 21.32 -124.10
C GLU A 32 -5.44 20.12 -124.90
N SER A 33 -5.18 18.89 -124.45
CA SER A 33 -5.67 17.63 -125.03
C SER A 33 -7.10 17.24 -124.64
N ILE A 34 -7.70 17.94 -123.67
CA ILE A 34 -9.03 17.63 -123.12
C ILE A 34 -9.89 18.88 -123.20
N SER A 35 -11.12 18.76 -123.72
CA SER A 35 -12.04 19.89 -123.82
C SER A 35 -12.24 20.56 -122.45
N ILE A 36 -12.31 21.89 -122.42
CA ILE A 36 -12.56 22.68 -121.18
C ILE A 36 -13.78 22.15 -120.41
N LYS A 37 -14.80 21.69 -121.16
CA LYS A 37 -16.02 21.09 -120.60
C LYS A 37 -15.74 19.80 -119.81
N GLU A 38 -14.74 19.03 -120.23
CA GLU A 38 -14.38 17.74 -119.67
C GLU A 38 -13.36 17.88 -118.52
N GLN A 39 -12.54 18.93 -118.52
CA GLN A 39 -11.74 19.32 -117.36
C GLN A 39 -12.60 19.84 -116.20
N VAL A 40 -13.59 20.70 -116.48
CA VAL A 40 -14.56 21.15 -115.47
C VAL A 40 -15.35 19.96 -114.92
N LYS A 41 -15.67 18.99 -115.78
CA LYS A 41 -16.32 17.74 -115.36
C LYS A 41 -15.43 16.93 -114.41
N LYS A 42 -14.15 16.73 -114.72
CA LYS A 42 -13.22 16.03 -113.82
C LYS A 42 -13.00 16.79 -112.50
N LEU A 43 -12.91 18.11 -112.51
CA LEU A 43 -12.77 18.89 -111.28
C LEU A 43 -14.03 18.82 -110.41
N ALA A 44 -15.21 18.84 -111.04
CA ALA A 44 -16.48 18.62 -110.35
C ALA A 44 -16.54 17.19 -109.76
N GLU A 45 -16.09 16.17 -110.49
CA GLU A 45 -15.95 14.80 -110.00
C GLU A 45 -14.98 14.72 -108.81
N GLY A 46 -13.83 15.41 -108.86
CA GLY A 46 -12.87 15.47 -107.75
C GLY A 46 -13.41 16.18 -106.50
N ILE A 47 -14.13 17.30 -106.67
CA ILE A 47 -14.82 17.98 -105.57
C ILE A 47 -15.89 17.06 -104.97
N GLU A 48 -16.65 16.37 -105.81
CA GLU A 48 -17.67 15.43 -105.36
C GLU A 48 -17.06 14.28 -104.56
N LEU A 49 -15.91 13.74 -105.01
CA LEU A 49 -15.15 12.71 -104.28
C LEU A 49 -14.64 13.21 -102.92
N ILE A 50 -14.07 14.41 -102.85
CA ILE A 50 -13.62 15.02 -101.57
C ILE A 50 -14.82 15.25 -100.65
N ASN A 51 -15.93 15.72 -101.19
CA ASN A 51 -17.13 16.00 -100.41
C ASN A 51 -17.75 14.69 -99.87
N GLN A 52 -17.76 13.64 -100.69
CA GLN A 52 -18.14 12.29 -100.26
C GLN A 52 -17.22 11.77 -99.15
N GLU A 53 -15.91 11.97 -99.27
CA GLU A 53 -14.93 11.52 -98.29
C GLU A 53 -15.00 12.31 -96.98
N LEU A 54 -15.16 13.64 -97.05
CA LEU A 54 -15.36 14.49 -95.89
C LEU A 54 -16.67 14.11 -95.18
N HIS A 55 -17.75 13.91 -95.93
CA HIS A 55 -19.01 13.43 -95.37
C HIS A 55 -18.84 12.05 -94.74
N ARG A 56 -18.09 11.14 -95.36
CA ARG A 56 -17.77 9.82 -94.81
C ARG A 56 -16.98 9.90 -93.51
N GLN A 57 -15.98 10.78 -93.42
CA GLN A 57 -15.18 10.97 -92.20
C GLN A 57 -15.99 11.62 -91.07
N ILE A 58 -16.87 12.57 -91.42
CA ILE A 58 -17.82 13.14 -90.47
C ILE A 58 -18.75 12.02 -89.96
N LEU A 59 -19.32 11.21 -90.85
CA LEU A 59 -20.20 10.10 -90.47
C LEU A 59 -19.46 9.05 -89.63
N GLU A 60 -18.19 8.75 -89.94
CA GLU A 60 -17.40 7.73 -89.24
C GLU A 60 -17.03 8.17 -87.82
N LYS A 61 -16.72 9.46 -87.58
CA LYS A 61 -16.26 9.96 -86.27
C LYS A 61 -17.33 10.65 -85.43
N HIS A 62 -18.43 11.08 -86.03
CA HIS A 62 -19.48 11.81 -85.32
C HIS A 62 -20.18 10.93 -84.28
N GLU A 63 -20.40 9.65 -84.61
CA GLU A 63 -20.99 8.69 -83.67
C GLU A 63 -20.08 8.47 -82.45
N ASP A 64 -18.77 8.31 -82.68
CA ASP A 64 -17.79 8.17 -81.60
C ASP A 64 -17.72 9.43 -80.71
N LEU A 65 -17.73 10.63 -81.31
CA LEU A 65 -17.69 11.89 -80.56
C LEU A 65 -18.96 12.11 -79.74
N LEU A 66 -20.14 11.81 -80.31
CA LEU A 66 -21.41 11.85 -79.58
C LEU A 66 -21.45 10.82 -78.46
N GLN A 67 -20.95 9.61 -78.71
CA GLN A 67 -20.84 8.58 -77.69
C GLN A 67 -19.89 9.02 -76.56
N GLN A 68 -18.77 9.66 -76.89
CA GLN A 68 -17.84 10.21 -75.91
C GLN A 68 -18.46 11.34 -75.09
N ALA A 69 -19.20 12.27 -75.72
CA ALA A 69 -19.92 13.33 -75.03
C ALA A 69 -21.01 12.77 -74.11
N ASN A 70 -21.80 11.80 -74.58
CA ASN A 70 -22.82 11.13 -73.76
C ASN A 70 -22.20 10.39 -72.56
N ASN A 71 -21.07 9.70 -72.78
CA ASN A 71 -20.33 9.05 -71.71
C ASN A 71 -19.76 10.06 -70.70
N ALA A 72 -19.28 11.22 -71.15
CA ALA A 72 -18.84 12.30 -70.27
C ALA A 72 -19.99 12.83 -69.39
N THR A 73 -21.18 13.06 -69.95
CA THR A 73 -22.38 13.47 -69.21
C THR A 73 -22.82 12.41 -68.18
N LYS A 74 -22.77 11.13 -68.55
CA LYS A 74 -23.05 10.03 -67.61
C LYS A 74 -22.04 10.00 -66.47
N LEU A 75 -20.76 10.15 -66.76
CA LEU A 75 -19.69 10.24 -65.75
C LEU A 75 -19.89 11.43 -64.82
N GLU A 76 -20.26 12.60 -65.35
CA GLU A 76 -20.57 13.78 -64.54
C GLU A 76 -21.76 13.52 -63.60
N THR A 77 -22.80 12.84 -64.08
CA THR A 77 -23.96 12.47 -63.26
C THR A 77 -23.56 11.51 -62.13
N VAL A 78 -22.74 10.50 -62.43
CA VAL A 78 -22.21 9.55 -61.43
C VAL A 78 -21.30 10.29 -60.43
N LEU A 79 -20.45 11.21 -60.89
CA LEU A 79 -19.57 12.00 -60.05
C LEU A 79 -20.37 12.89 -59.08
N ASN A 80 -21.43 13.52 -59.58
CA ASN A 80 -22.33 14.34 -58.76
C ASN A 80 -23.06 13.49 -57.71
N SER A 81 -23.54 12.30 -58.10
CA SER A 81 -24.14 11.32 -57.18
C SER A 81 -23.14 10.84 -56.11
N MET A 82 -21.92 10.50 -56.52
CA MET A 82 -20.84 10.10 -55.61
C MET A 82 -20.48 11.22 -54.64
N ASN A 83 -20.36 12.46 -55.11
CA ASN A 83 -20.09 13.62 -54.26
C ASN A 83 -21.21 13.83 -53.23
N SER A 84 -22.47 13.64 -53.64
CA SER A 84 -23.60 13.68 -52.73
C SER A 84 -23.52 12.58 -51.67
N HIS A 85 -23.23 11.33 -52.08
CA HIS A 85 -23.08 10.21 -51.15
C HIS A 85 -21.92 10.42 -50.16
N VAL A 86 -20.78 10.95 -50.62
CA VAL A 86 -19.63 11.26 -49.75
C VAL A 86 -20.00 12.33 -48.71
N LYS A 87 -20.74 13.37 -49.12
CA LYS A 87 -21.25 14.39 -48.17
C LYS A 87 -22.19 13.78 -47.15
N THR A 88 -23.14 12.95 -47.57
CA THR A 88 -24.07 12.26 -46.65
C THR A 88 -23.31 11.35 -45.70
N LEU A 89 -22.35 10.56 -46.21
CA LEU A 89 -21.52 9.68 -45.39
C LEU A 89 -20.74 10.47 -44.32
N PHE A 90 -20.19 11.63 -44.68
CA PHE A 90 -19.48 12.49 -43.73
C PHE A 90 -20.41 13.00 -42.63
N ILE A 91 -21.63 13.44 -42.99
CA ILE A 91 -22.64 13.86 -42.03
C ILE A 91 -23.04 12.70 -41.11
N ASP A 92 -23.26 11.50 -41.67
CA ASP A 92 -23.61 10.31 -40.89
C ASP A 92 -22.47 9.87 -39.97
N ALA A 93 -21.21 9.98 -40.41
CA ALA A 93 -20.03 9.68 -39.60
C ALA A 93 -19.86 10.66 -38.43
N GLU A 94 -20.03 11.97 -38.65
CA GLU A 94 -20.02 12.97 -37.57
C GLU A 94 -21.23 12.77 -36.63
N ARG A 95 -22.40 12.41 -37.16
CA ARG A 95 -23.55 12.04 -36.33
C ARG A 95 -23.27 10.81 -35.48
N LEU A 96 -22.67 9.76 -36.04
CA LEU A 96 -22.31 8.56 -35.29
C LEU A 96 -21.27 8.86 -34.21
N LYS A 97 -20.25 9.65 -34.55
CA LYS A 97 -19.22 10.11 -33.61
C LYS A 97 -19.83 10.88 -32.44
N THR A 98 -20.75 11.80 -32.70
CA THR A 98 -21.46 12.54 -31.63
C THR A 98 -22.36 11.61 -30.80
N GLN A 99 -23.08 10.68 -31.45
CA GLN A 99 -23.88 9.66 -30.78
C GLN A 99 -23.08 8.72 -29.87
N ILE A 100 -21.76 8.57 -30.08
CA ILE A 100 -20.89 7.78 -29.20
C ILE A 100 -20.20 8.67 -28.16
N THR A 101 -19.70 9.83 -28.56
CA THR A 101 -18.87 10.70 -27.71
C THR A 101 -19.69 11.28 -26.55
N ILE A 102 -20.93 11.69 -26.81
CA ILE A 102 -21.81 12.26 -25.78
C ILE A 102 -22.09 11.24 -24.66
N PRO A 103 -22.63 10.04 -24.94
CA PRO A 103 -22.90 9.07 -23.88
C PRO A 103 -21.63 8.55 -23.21
N TYR A 104 -20.50 8.47 -23.92
CA TYR A 104 -19.22 8.14 -23.29
C TYR A 104 -18.85 9.17 -22.20
N ASN A 105 -18.92 10.45 -22.52
CA ASN A 105 -18.62 11.52 -21.57
C ASN A 105 -19.61 11.56 -20.40
N GLU A 106 -20.88 11.28 -20.64
CA GLU A 106 -21.88 11.14 -19.58
C GLU A 106 -21.60 9.94 -18.69
N LEU A 107 -21.30 8.79 -19.28
CA LEU A 107 -20.93 7.57 -18.54
C LEU A 107 -19.70 7.82 -17.67
N GLU A 108 -18.64 8.42 -18.22
CA GLU A 108 -17.44 8.75 -17.46
C GLU A 108 -17.75 9.66 -16.26
N LYS A 109 -18.59 10.70 -16.46
CA LYS A 109 -19.05 11.56 -15.36
C LYS A 109 -19.82 10.78 -14.31
N HIS A 110 -20.76 9.94 -14.72
CA HIS A 110 -21.55 9.11 -13.80
C HIS A 110 -20.68 8.12 -13.04
N THR A 111 -19.71 7.48 -13.68
CA THR A 111 -18.75 6.59 -13.01
C THR A 111 -17.91 7.33 -11.97
N LYS A 112 -17.44 8.55 -12.27
CA LYS A 112 -16.71 9.38 -11.29
C LYS A 112 -17.59 9.77 -10.10
N VAL A 113 -18.84 10.19 -10.36
CA VAL A 113 -19.80 10.52 -9.30
C VAL A 113 -20.10 9.29 -8.44
N LEU A 114 -20.33 8.14 -9.07
CA LEU A 114 -20.59 6.89 -8.36
C LEU A 114 -19.41 6.47 -7.48
N GLY A 115 -18.17 6.58 -8.00
CA GLY A 115 -16.96 6.31 -7.23
C GLY A 115 -16.86 7.22 -5.99
N ARG A 116 -17.09 8.53 -6.16
CA ARG A 116 -17.11 9.48 -5.04
C ARG A 116 -18.22 9.18 -4.03
N LEU A 117 -19.40 8.76 -4.50
CA LEU A 117 -20.53 8.41 -3.64
C LEU A 117 -20.26 7.12 -2.86
N HIS A 118 -19.59 6.13 -3.45
CA HIS A 118 -19.15 4.94 -2.73
C HIS A 118 -18.14 5.27 -1.63
N LEU A 119 -17.14 6.10 -1.92
CA LEU A 119 -16.18 6.58 -0.91
C LEU A 119 -16.88 7.34 0.22
N ALA A 120 -17.76 8.29 -0.12
CA ALA A 120 -18.53 9.03 0.88
C ALA A 120 -19.41 8.09 1.74
N SER A 121 -20.06 7.10 1.12
CA SER A 121 -20.86 6.11 1.84
C SER A 121 -20.01 5.22 2.75
N HIS A 122 -18.84 4.81 2.29
CA HIS A 122 -17.87 4.03 3.06
C HIS A 122 -17.45 4.79 4.32
N ILE A 123 -16.96 6.02 4.14
CA ILE A 123 -16.57 6.92 5.23
C ILE A 123 -17.72 7.12 6.22
N LEU A 124 -18.93 7.43 5.76
CA LEU A 124 -20.09 7.62 6.64
C LEU A 124 -20.43 6.36 7.45
N ARG A 125 -20.34 5.17 6.85
CA ARG A 125 -20.55 3.91 7.56
C ARG A 125 -19.50 3.69 8.63
N GLN A 126 -18.23 3.98 8.33
CA GLN A 126 -17.14 3.85 9.28
C GLN A 126 -17.28 4.83 10.45
N VAL A 127 -17.57 6.10 10.17
CA VAL A 127 -17.81 7.11 11.21
C VAL A 127 -18.99 6.71 12.10
N ASN A 128 -20.09 6.24 11.52
CA ASN A 128 -21.23 5.76 12.30
C ASN A 128 -20.86 4.56 13.18
N ARG A 129 -20.13 3.57 12.64
CA ARG A 129 -19.65 2.42 13.41
C ARG A 129 -18.72 2.86 14.55
N LEU A 130 -17.79 3.78 14.30
CA LEU A 130 -16.88 4.34 15.30
C LEU A 130 -17.68 5.01 16.43
N GLN A 131 -18.67 5.84 16.08
CA GLN A 131 -19.51 6.52 17.06
C GLN A 131 -20.36 5.54 17.89
N GLN A 132 -20.93 4.51 17.26
CA GLN A 132 -21.69 3.48 17.95
C GLN A 132 -20.81 2.69 18.94
N LEU A 133 -19.61 2.28 18.49
CA LEU A 133 -18.65 1.56 19.32
C LEU A 133 -18.11 2.45 20.46
N SER A 134 -17.80 3.72 20.21
CA SER A 134 -17.36 4.69 21.23
C SER A 134 -18.44 4.91 22.30
N LYS A 135 -19.70 5.06 21.89
CA LYS A 135 -20.84 5.12 22.82
C LYS A 135 -20.98 3.83 23.64
N ARG A 136 -20.80 2.67 23.01
CA ARG A 136 -20.83 1.37 23.69
C ARG A 136 -19.68 1.24 24.69
N LEU A 137 -18.47 1.67 24.34
CA LEU A 137 -17.30 1.70 25.21
C LEU A 137 -17.55 2.54 26.47
N THR A 138 -18.20 3.69 26.32
CA THR A 138 -18.54 4.59 27.43
C THR A 138 -19.54 3.95 28.39
N ASN A 139 -20.52 3.21 27.86
CA ASN A 139 -21.60 2.59 28.64
C ASN A 139 -21.24 1.23 29.25
N THR A 140 -20.26 0.52 28.70
CA THR A 140 -19.75 -0.72 29.28
C THR A 140 -19.03 -0.41 30.59
N ASN A 141 -19.22 -1.23 31.62
CA ASN A 141 -18.50 -1.11 32.89
C ASN A 141 -17.42 -2.20 33.08
N ASP A 142 -17.61 -3.36 32.46
CA ASP A 142 -16.66 -4.47 32.52
C ASP A 142 -15.33 -4.12 31.80
N PRO A 143 -14.19 -4.12 32.51
CA PRO A 143 -12.90 -3.76 31.92
C PRO A 143 -12.42 -4.74 30.84
N VAL A 144 -12.80 -6.02 30.91
CA VAL A 144 -12.41 -7.02 29.89
C VAL A 144 -13.14 -6.76 28.59
N GLN A 145 -14.44 -6.47 28.65
CA GLN A 145 -15.22 -6.07 27.48
C GLN A 145 -14.78 -4.72 26.91
N LYS A 146 -14.40 -3.75 27.76
CA LYS A 146 -13.79 -2.49 27.29
C LYS A 146 -12.54 -2.74 26.47
N ALA A 147 -11.67 -3.66 26.90
CA ALA A 147 -10.46 -4.03 26.19
C ALA A 147 -10.74 -4.55 24.77
N ILE A 148 -11.76 -5.41 24.62
CA ILE A 148 -12.19 -5.93 23.31
C ILE A 148 -12.73 -4.81 22.42
N LEU A 149 -13.58 -3.94 22.97
CA LEU A 149 -14.12 -2.79 22.23
C LEU A 149 -13.03 -1.81 21.80
N LEU A 150 -12.02 -1.59 22.65
CA LEU A 150 -10.86 -0.75 22.33
C LEU A 150 -10.04 -1.33 21.19
N GLN A 151 -9.81 -2.64 21.18
CA GLN A 151 -9.12 -3.33 20.07
C GLN A 151 -9.87 -3.15 18.74
N GLU A 152 -11.19 -3.33 18.74
CA GLU A 152 -12.03 -3.13 17.54
C GLU A 152 -11.99 -1.66 17.07
N LEU A 153 -12.04 -0.71 18.00
CA LEU A 153 -11.94 0.71 17.72
C LEU A 153 -10.56 1.10 17.17
N GLU A 154 -9.48 0.50 17.65
CA GLU A 154 -8.13 0.72 17.15
C GLU A 154 -7.93 0.15 15.73
N GLN A 155 -8.52 -1.02 15.44
CA GLN A 155 -8.56 -1.56 14.09
C GLN A 155 -9.32 -0.65 13.13
N LEU A 156 -10.47 -0.11 13.57
CA LEU A 156 -11.25 0.84 12.76
C LEU A 156 -10.52 2.17 12.58
N ALA A 157 -9.81 2.64 13.61
CA ALA A 157 -8.99 3.85 13.58
C ALA A 157 -7.75 3.76 12.68
N SER A 158 -7.34 2.55 12.31
CA SER A 158 -6.17 2.31 11.45
C SER A 158 -6.47 2.61 9.98
N ASP A 159 -7.73 2.86 9.61
CA ASP A 159 -8.10 3.23 8.24
C ASP A 159 -7.58 4.64 7.90
N PRO A 160 -6.74 4.80 6.86
CA PRO A 160 -6.20 6.10 6.46
C PRO A 160 -7.28 7.10 6.04
N GLU A 161 -8.45 6.67 5.57
CA GLU A 161 -9.54 7.55 5.12
C GLU A 161 -10.18 8.36 6.28
N LEU A 162 -9.99 7.90 7.53
CA LEU A 162 -10.59 8.50 8.72
C LEU A 162 -9.73 9.57 9.39
N LYS A 163 -8.44 9.68 9.02
CA LYS A 163 -7.46 10.49 9.75
C LYS A 163 -7.72 11.99 9.69
N ASP A 164 -8.26 12.46 8.56
CA ASP A 164 -8.44 13.89 8.26
C ASP A 164 -9.86 14.42 8.57
N ILE A 165 -10.70 13.62 9.23
CA ILE A 165 -12.06 14.03 9.60
C ILE A 165 -12.06 14.56 11.04
N ASP A 166 -12.25 15.87 11.22
CA ASP A 166 -12.18 16.54 12.53
C ASP A 166 -13.05 15.88 13.62
N SER A 167 -14.28 15.47 13.26
CA SER A 167 -15.19 14.78 14.18
C SER A 167 -14.66 13.41 14.62
N VAL A 168 -13.92 12.73 13.74
CA VAL A 168 -13.26 11.45 14.05
C VAL A 168 -12.03 11.69 14.89
N THR A 169 -11.25 12.74 14.62
CA THR A 169 -10.06 13.09 15.40
C THR A 169 -10.38 13.27 16.89
N ASN A 170 -11.51 13.89 17.22
CA ASN A 170 -11.95 14.03 18.61
C ASN A 170 -12.33 12.69 19.25
N GLU A 171 -13.07 11.83 18.54
CA GLU A 171 -13.41 10.48 19.00
C GLU A 171 -12.15 9.62 19.20
N LEU A 172 -11.20 9.67 18.26
CA LEU A 172 -9.91 8.98 18.36
C LEU A 172 -9.11 9.42 19.59
N ARG A 173 -9.14 10.73 19.92
CA ARG A 173 -8.52 11.24 21.15
C ARG A 173 -9.21 10.66 22.39
N ASN A 174 -10.54 10.61 22.41
CA ASN A 174 -11.30 10.02 23.52
C ASN A 174 -10.97 8.53 23.69
N ILE A 175 -10.91 7.77 22.59
CA ILE A 175 -10.55 6.35 22.57
C ILE A 175 -9.17 6.14 23.19
N ARG A 176 -8.16 6.94 22.80
CA ARG A 176 -6.81 6.88 23.41
C ARG A 176 -6.82 7.15 24.91
N VAL A 177 -7.61 8.13 25.37
CA VAL A 177 -7.75 8.42 26.80
C VAL A 177 -8.38 7.24 27.54
N HIS A 178 -9.41 6.60 26.97
CA HIS A 178 -10.01 5.40 27.54
C HIS A 178 -9.03 4.21 27.56
N GLN A 179 -8.25 4.03 26.50
CA GLN A 179 -7.21 3.01 26.42
C GLN A 179 -6.17 3.21 27.53
N GLN A 180 -5.65 4.43 27.71
CA GLN A 180 -4.72 4.74 28.79
C GLN A 180 -5.30 4.44 30.17
N LYS A 181 -6.57 4.79 30.42
CA LYS A 181 -7.24 4.50 31.69
C LYS A 181 -7.38 2.99 31.95
N VAL A 182 -7.79 2.22 30.94
CA VAL A 182 -7.93 0.75 31.06
C VAL A 182 -6.56 0.10 31.29
N VAL A 183 -5.53 0.55 30.58
CA VAL A 183 -4.14 0.07 30.76
C VAL A 183 -3.62 0.40 32.16
N GLN A 184 -3.85 1.62 32.67
CA GLN A 184 -3.47 2.00 34.03
C GLN A 184 -4.18 1.15 35.10
N LEU A 185 -5.50 0.95 34.95
CA LEU A 185 -6.29 0.11 35.85
C LEU A 185 -5.81 -1.35 35.84
N ALA A 186 -5.55 -1.90 34.65
CA ALA A 186 -5.03 -3.26 34.49
C ALA A 186 -3.62 -3.40 35.08
N THR A 187 -2.76 -2.39 34.92
CA THR A 187 -1.39 -2.39 35.48
C THR A 187 -1.42 -2.37 37.00
N GLY A 188 -2.25 -1.50 37.60
CA GLY A 188 -2.44 -1.47 39.06
C GLY A 188 -3.02 -2.78 39.59
N SER A 189 -4.01 -3.33 38.90
CA SER A 189 -4.63 -4.61 39.27
C SER A 189 -3.67 -5.78 39.15
N LEU A 190 -2.79 -5.78 38.15
CA LEU A 190 -1.76 -6.80 37.96
C LEU A 190 -0.74 -6.76 39.10
N ASN A 191 -0.20 -5.59 39.42
CA ASN A 191 0.80 -5.43 40.47
C ASN A 191 0.23 -5.77 41.85
N GLN A 192 -1.00 -5.33 42.14
CA GLN A 192 -1.68 -5.68 43.39
C GLN A 192 -2.05 -7.17 43.45
N GLY A 193 -2.53 -7.72 42.33
CA GLY A 193 -2.86 -9.13 42.20
C GLY A 193 -1.65 -10.03 42.40
N ALA A 194 -0.50 -9.66 41.84
CA ALA A 194 0.76 -10.38 42.02
C ALA A 194 1.26 -10.30 43.47
N LYS A 195 1.21 -9.12 44.11
CA LYS A 195 1.62 -8.93 45.52
C LYS A 195 0.76 -9.72 46.51
N ASN A 196 -0.54 -9.80 46.25
CA ASN A 196 -1.51 -10.47 47.13
C ASN A 196 -1.80 -11.92 46.71
N GLU A 197 -1.14 -12.44 45.68
CA GLU A 197 -1.40 -13.77 45.08
C GLU A 197 -2.86 -14.01 44.69
N ASN A 198 -3.54 -12.96 44.25
CA ASN A 198 -4.93 -13.03 43.84
C ASN A 198 -5.04 -13.50 42.37
N ILE A 199 -5.39 -14.77 42.20
CA ILE A 199 -5.49 -15.41 40.87
C ILE A 199 -6.53 -14.70 40.01
N THR A 200 -7.73 -14.41 40.53
CA THR A 200 -8.82 -13.86 39.71
C THR A 200 -8.49 -12.45 39.22
N GLN A 201 -7.95 -11.59 40.11
CA GLN A 201 -7.54 -10.24 39.77
C GLN A 201 -6.43 -10.23 38.72
N THR A 202 -5.43 -11.10 38.89
CA THR A 202 -4.28 -11.23 37.98
C THR A 202 -4.71 -11.77 36.62
N THR A 203 -5.50 -12.84 36.58
CA THR A 203 -6.05 -13.41 35.33
C THR A 203 -6.88 -12.39 34.57
N THR A 204 -7.71 -11.60 35.26
CA THR A 204 -8.52 -10.55 34.64
C THR A 204 -7.64 -9.44 34.04
N ALA A 205 -6.62 -8.98 34.78
CA ALA A 205 -5.68 -7.99 34.28
C ALA A 205 -4.90 -8.50 33.06
N LEU A 206 -4.43 -9.76 33.10
CA LEU A 206 -3.76 -10.39 31.98
C LEU A 206 -4.68 -10.53 30.76
N GLN A 207 -5.95 -10.89 30.95
CA GLN A 207 -6.90 -10.96 29.85
C GLN A 207 -7.14 -9.60 29.18
N ILE A 208 -7.17 -8.51 29.97
CA ILE A 208 -7.23 -7.15 29.42
C ILE A 208 -6.02 -6.86 28.54
N PHE A 209 -4.81 -7.21 28.99
CA PHE A 209 -3.58 -6.98 28.21
C PHE A 209 -3.47 -7.87 26.97
N ILE A 210 -3.98 -9.10 27.03
CA ILE A 210 -4.11 -9.99 25.87
C ILE A 210 -5.05 -9.36 24.85
N ASN A 211 -6.22 -8.89 25.30
CA ASN A 211 -7.23 -8.30 24.42
C ASN A 211 -6.76 -7.00 23.75
N ILE A 212 -5.90 -6.21 24.42
CA ILE A 212 -5.29 -4.98 23.87
C ILE A 212 -4.03 -5.29 23.04
N GLY A 213 -3.49 -6.51 23.09
CA GLY A 213 -2.27 -6.89 22.37
C GLY A 213 -0.96 -6.34 22.98
N THR A 214 -0.93 -6.04 24.28
CA THR A 214 0.25 -5.44 24.96
C THR A 214 0.96 -6.38 25.94
N ILE A 215 0.60 -7.67 25.94
CA ILE A 215 1.07 -8.65 26.94
C ILE A 215 2.60 -8.78 27.01
N GLU A 216 3.31 -8.75 25.86
CA GLU A 216 4.77 -8.90 25.85
C GLU A 216 5.48 -7.71 26.49
N SER A 217 5.02 -6.50 26.18
CA SER A 217 5.52 -5.27 26.78
C SER A 217 5.26 -5.26 28.29
N VAL A 218 4.06 -5.67 28.71
CA VAL A 218 3.69 -5.73 30.13
C VAL A 218 4.52 -6.78 30.87
N ALA A 219 4.75 -7.95 30.28
CA ALA A 219 5.58 -9.00 30.87
C ALA A 219 7.04 -8.55 31.04
N ASN A 220 7.63 -7.90 30.03
CA ASN A 220 8.99 -7.37 30.13
C ASN A 220 9.07 -6.25 31.18
N ASN A 221 8.16 -5.29 31.17
CA ASN A 221 8.12 -4.23 32.19
C ASN A 221 7.92 -4.77 33.61
N PHE A 222 7.13 -5.84 33.78
CA PHE A 222 6.97 -6.50 35.06
C PHE A 222 8.30 -7.11 35.53
N VAL A 223 9.02 -7.83 34.67
CA VAL A 223 10.35 -8.37 34.98
C VAL A 223 11.32 -7.24 35.34
N ASP A 224 11.39 -6.18 34.53
CA ASP A 224 12.28 -5.05 34.76
C ASP A 224 12.00 -4.34 36.09
N ASN A 225 10.72 -4.13 36.43
CA ASN A 225 10.32 -3.55 37.72
C ASN A 225 10.73 -4.44 38.90
N ASN A 226 10.51 -5.75 38.81
CA ASN A 226 10.91 -6.70 39.86
C ASN A 226 12.45 -6.77 40.00
N LEU A 227 13.19 -6.72 38.89
CA LEU A 227 14.66 -6.65 38.90
C LEU A 227 15.16 -5.34 39.51
N HIS A 228 14.47 -4.23 39.26
CA HIS A 228 14.79 -2.95 39.88
C HIS A 228 14.54 -2.98 41.40
N GLU A 229 13.41 -3.55 41.84
CA GLU A 229 13.13 -3.78 43.26
C GLU A 229 14.21 -4.67 43.91
N CYS A 230 14.62 -5.77 43.25
CA CYS A 230 15.74 -6.60 43.72
C CYS A 230 17.03 -5.80 43.86
N ARG A 231 17.36 -4.94 42.88
CA ARG A 231 18.56 -4.11 42.92
C ARG A 231 18.54 -3.17 44.11
N GLU A 232 17.43 -2.50 44.37
CA GLU A 232 17.33 -1.56 45.49
C GLU A 232 17.40 -2.29 46.84
N SER A 233 16.75 -3.45 47.00
CA SER A 233 16.88 -4.28 48.22
C SER A 233 18.33 -4.75 48.45
N LEU A 234 19.01 -5.21 47.40
CA LEU A 234 20.42 -5.62 47.47
C LEU A 234 21.33 -4.43 47.80
N LYS A 235 21.13 -3.29 47.14
CA LYS A 235 21.89 -2.07 47.40
C LYS A 235 21.74 -1.63 48.85
N LEU A 236 20.53 -1.68 49.42
CA LEU A 236 20.31 -1.37 50.84
C LEU A 236 21.09 -2.32 51.76
N ALA A 237 21.02 -3.64 51.54
CA ALA A 237 21.78 -4.61 52.33
C ALA A 237 23.30 -4.45 52.21
N LEU A 238 23.80 -4.15 51.01
CA LEU A 238 25.24 -4.01 50.74
C LEU A 238 25.80 -2.61 51.10
N SER A 239 24.94 -1.60 51.24
CA SER A 239 25.28 -0.22 51.62
C SER A 239 25.47 0.00 53.13
N VAL A 240 25.28 -1.05 53.95
CA VAL A 240 25.59 -1.07 55.40
C VAL A 240 27.06 -0.67 55.68
N SER A 241 27.89 -0.59 54.63
CA SER A 241 29.21 0.02 54.56
C SER A 241 29.29 1.54 54.89
N SER A 242 28.18 2.26 55.06
CA SER A 242 28.21 3.68 55.47
C SER A 242 28.27 3.89 56.99
N PHE A 243 29.02 3.07 57.72
CA PHE A 243 29.29 3.32 59.15
C PHE A 243 30.34 4.43 59.28
N SER A 244 29.89 5.68 59.09
CA SER A 244 30.66 6.84 59.52
C SER A 244 30.80 6.78 61.04
N SER A 245 32.02 6.97 61.51
CA SER A 245 32.44 7.02 62.90
C SER A 245 31.64 8.04 63.72
N SER A 246 30.50 7.65 64.30
CA SER A 246 29.99 8.35 65.48
C SER A 246 30.75 7.80 66.69
N LYS A 247 31.74 8.59 67.13
CA LYS A 247 32.51 8.35 68.36
C LYS A 247 31.56 8.41 69.57
N THR A 248 30.89 7.32 69.92
CA THR A 248 30.25 7.19 71.23
C THR A 248 31.20 6.45 72.16
N LYS A 249 31.69 7.20 73.16
CA LYS A 249 32.60 6.75 74.22
C LYS A 249 32.07 5.49 74.90
N GLY A 250 32.91 4.47 74.95
CA GLY A 250 32.60 3.17 75.53
C GLY A 250 32.31 3.20 77.02
N GLY A 251 31.24 2.52 77.41
CA GLY A 251 31.00 2.00 78.76
C GLY A 251 31.04 0.46 78.75
N PRO A 252 31.37 -0.21 79.87
CA PRO A 252 31.53 -1.66 79.90
C PRO A 252 30.18 -2.35 79.69
N GLY A 253 30.07 -3.16 78.63
CA GLY A 253 28.86 -3.95 78.33
C GLY A 253 28.27 -3.72 76.94
N HIS A 254 28.72 -2.72 76.18
CA HIS A 254 28.33 -2.56 74.78
C HIS A 254 29.35 -3.19 73.83
N ILE A 255 28.86 -4.07 72.96
CA ILE A 255 29.62 -4.73 71.89
C ILE A 255 30.31 -3.64 71.06
N ASN A 256 31.64 -3.68 71.01
CA ASN A 256 32.44 -2.72 70.27
C ASN A 256 32.23 -2.97 68.76
N LEU A 257 31.28 -2.23 68.16
CA LEU A 257 30.86 -2.34 66.77
C LEU A 257 31.91 -1.80 65.76
N THR A 258 33.14 -1.54 66.22
CA THR A 258 34.29 -1.06 65.43
C THR A 258 35.22 -2.19 64.99
N SER A 259 34.90 -3.44 65.30
CA SER A 259 35.69 -4.61 64.88
C SER A 259 35.23 -5.14 63.52
N SER A 260 36.17 -5.65 62.71
CA SER A 260 35.88 -6.33 61.44
C SER A 260 34.85 -7.44 61.59
N GLN A 261 34.80 -8.09 62.75
CA GLN A 261 33.82 -9.12 63.08
C GLN A 261 32.40 -8.55 63.27
N GLY A 262 32.24 -7.43 63.99
CA GLY A 262 30.93 -6.78 64.16
C GLY A 262 30.33 -6.26 62.84
N PHE A 263 31.20 -5.79 61.93
CA PHE A 263 30.80 -5.44 60.56
C PHE A 263 30.29 -6.66 59.79
N ARG A 264 31.03 -7.78 59.81
CA ARG A 264 30.66 -9.03 59.13
C ARG A 264 29.32 -9.59 59.64
N THR A 265 29.12 -9.66 60.96
CA THR A 265 27.87 -10.17 61.54
C THR A 265 26.65 -9.34 61.11
N LYS A 266 26.79 -8.00 61.05
CA LYS A 266 25.69 -7.13 60.65
C LYS A 266 25.37 -7.22 59.15
N VAL A 267 26.41 -7.25 58.30
CA VAL A 267 26.23 -7.43 56.85
C VAL A 267 25.52 -8.76 56.56
N TRP A 268 25.95 -9.85 57.19
CA TRP A 268 25.30 -11.14 57.04
C TRP A 268 23.86 -11.16 57.55
N SER A 269 23.58 -10.52 58.68
CA SER A 269 22.20 -10.38 59.18
C SER A 269 21.28 -9.67 58.19
N GLU A 270 21.77 -8.64 57.48
CA GLU A 270 20.96 -7.93 56.47
C GLU A 270 20.85 -8.69 55.16
N ILE A 271 21.91 -9.38 54.73
CA ILE A 271 21.86 -10.27 53.54
C ILE A 271 20.85 -11.40 53.79
N GLU A 272 20.93 -12.07 54.94
CA GLU A 272 20.00 -13.14 55.33
C GLU A 272 18.54 -12.63 55.34
N LYS A 273 18.32 -11.43 55.90
CA LYS A 273 17.00 -10.80 55.92
C LYS A 273 16.49 -10.49 54.51
N VAL A 274 17.30 -9.86 53.66
CA VAL A 274 16.90 -9.51 52.29
C VAL A 274 16.59 -10.75 51.43
N PHE A 275 17.34 -11.84 51.60
CA PHE A 275 17.02 -13.11 50.94
C PHE A 275 15.78 -13.80 51.51
N ALA A 276 15.52 -13.69 52.82
CA ALA A 276 14.38 -14.33 53.46
C ALA A 276 13.04 -13.58 53.27
N GLU A 277 13.07 -12.26 53.13
CA GLU A 277 11.89 -11.39 53.07
C GLU A 277 11.72 -10.78 51.67
N ASP A 278 12.58 -9.83 51.31
CA ASP A 278 12.39 -8.97 50.14
C ASP A 278 12.54 -9.73 48.81
N ILE A 279 13.71 -10.36 48.59
CA ILE A 279 13.98 -11.12 47.35
C ILE A 279 13.04 -12.32 47.28
N PHE A 280 12.77 -12.99 48.40
CA PHE A 280 11.81 -14.08 48.45
C PHE A 280 10.41 -13.62 47.97
N SER A 281 9.92 -12.47 48.45
CA SER A 281 8.64 -11.90 48.04
C SER A 281 8.61 -11.58 46.54
N ILE A 282 9.68 -10.97 46.01
CA ILE A 282 9.79 -10.64 44.58
C ILE A 282 9.78 -11.91 43.71
N CYS A 283 10.60 -12.91 44.07
CA CYS A 283 10.62 -14.21 43.39
C CYS A 283 9.25 -14.91 43.44
N LYS A 284 8.53 -14.77 44.56
CA LYS A 284 7.17 -15.33 44.72
C LYS A 284 6.20 -14.68 43.75
N GLN A 285 6.24 -13.35 43.60
CA GLN A 285 5.42 -12.60 42.65
C GLN A 285 5.70 -13.00 41.20
N VAL A 286 6.97 -13.15 40.82
CA VAL A 286 7.39 -13.58 39.48
C VAL A 286 6.93 -15.02 39.20
N LYS A 287 7.12 -15.94 40.15
CA LYS A 287 6.64 -17.33 40.04
C LYS A 287 5.12 -17.37 39.88
N PHE A 288 4.40 -16.60 40.71
CA PHE A 288 2.96 -16.52 40.66
C PHE A 288 2.48 -16.04 39.29
N LEU A 289 3.04 -14.94 38.78
CA LEU A 289 2.71 -14.43 37.45
C LEU A 289 2.98 -15.45 36.35
N HIS A 290 4.14 -16.12 36.38
CA HIS A 290 4.51 -17.15 35.41
C HIS A 290 3.49 -18.30 35.40
N ASN A 291 3.10 -18.79 36.58
CA ASN A 291 2.12 -19.86 36.70
C ASN A 291 0.73 -19.42 36.21
N THR A 292 0.28 -18.22 36.59
CA THR A 292 -1.01 -17.69 36.13
C THR A 292 -1.04 -17.52 34.62
N LEU A 293 0.05 -17.06 34.02
CA LEU A 293 0.18 -16.87 32.59
C LEU A 293 0.21 -18.21 31.82
N ASN A 294 0.91 -19.22 32.32
CA ASN A 294 0.89 -20.56 31.73
C ASN A 294 -0.49 -21.22 31.78
N ASN A 295 -1.27 -20.95 32.84
CA ASN A 295 -2.64 -21.45 32.97
C ASN A 295 -3.63 -20.75 32.02
N LEU A 296 -3.29 -19.55 31.54
CA LEU A 296 -4.01 -18.89 30.45
C LEU A 296 -3.53 -19.51 29.13
N TYR A 297 -4.16 -20.61 28.72
CA TYR A 297 -3.93 -21.43 27.51
C TYR A 297 -3.91 -20.67 26.14
N LEU A 298 -3.81 -19.35 26.13
CA LEU A 298 -3.93 -18.46 24.97
C LEU A 298 -2.60 -17.80 24.56
N VAL A 299 -1.55 -17.89 25.37
CA VAL A 299 -0.27 -17.28 25.01
C VAL A 299 0.57 -18.29 24.22
N HIS A 300 0.49 -18.22 22.89
CA HIS A 300 1.45 -18.86 21.97
C HIS A 300 2.89 -18.30 22.12
N SER A 301 3.10 -17.30 22.97
CA SER A 301 4.39 -16.67 23.18
C SER A 301 5.19 -17.37 24.28
N ASN A 302 6.38 -17.85 23.90
CA ASN A 302 7.51 -18.16 24.79
C ASN A 302 7.94 -16.90 25.57
N LEU A 303 7.08 -16.36 26.45
CA LEU A 303 7.40 -15.13 27.20
C LEU A 303 8.55 -15.34 28.18
N ASN A 304 8.90 -16.60 28.48
CA ASN A 304 10.05 -17.04 29.28
C ASN A 304 10.35 -16.09 30.45
N ILE A 305 9.28 -15.67 31.16
CA ILE A 305 9.32 -14.66 32.22
C ILE A 305 10.30 -15.09 33.31
N ALA A 306 10.20 -16.37 33.68
CA ALA A 306 11.12 -17.04 34.59
C ALA A 306 12.59 -16.89 34.17
N GLU A 307 12.93 -17.35 32.96
CA GLU A 307 14.30 -17.34 32.44
C GLU A 307 14.88 -15.91 32.39
N LYS A 308 14.13 -14.96 31.84
CA LYS A 308 14.53 -13.55 31.77
C LYS A 308 14.79 -12.97 33.15
N PHE A 309 13.91 -13.25 34.12
CA PHE A 309 14.07 -12.79 35.48
C PHE A 309 15.31 -13.40 36.14
N TRP A 310 15.53 -14.71 36.07
CA TRP A 310 16.68 -15.34 36.73
C TRP A 310 18.02 -14.94 36.13
N ILE A 311 18.12 -14.85 34.80
CA ILE A 311 19.31 -14.33 34.11
C ILE A 311 19.54 -12.86 34.52
N GLY A 312 18.48 -12.05 34.55
CA GLY A 312 18.55 -10.66 34.99
C GLY A 312 18.98 -10.51 36.45
N PHE A 313 18.43 -11.34 37.33
CA PHE A 313 18.74 -11.34 38.77
C PHE A 313 20.21 -11.68 39.01
N GLY A 314 20.74 -12.70 38.31
CA GLY A 314 22.15 -13.04 38.36
C GLY A 314 23.06 -11.87 37.95
N LYS A 315 22.70 -11.15 36.89
CA LYS A 315 23.43 -9.94 36.44
C LYS A 315 23.34 -8.81 37.46
N VAL A 316 22.15 -8.49 37.98
CA VAL A 316 21.96 -7.45 39.01
C VAL A 316 22.80 -7.78 40.24
N PHE A 317 22.75 -9.02 40.70
CA PHE A 317 23.51 -9.48 41.86
C PHE A 317 25.01 -9.36 41.64
N GLN A 318 25.51 -9.79 40.47
CA GLN A 318 26.92 -9.65 40.09
C GLN A 318 27.37 -8.18 40.05
N GLU A 319 26.58 -7.31 39.43
CA GLU A 319 26.88 -5.87 39.34
C GLU A 319 26.94 -5.21 40.72
N GLU A 320 26.00 -5.51 41.62
CA GLU A 320 25.97 -4.92 42.96
C GLU A 320 27.14 -5.44 43.83
N ILE A 321 27.53 -6.72 43.70
CA ILE A 321 28.75 -7.22 44.32
C ILE A 321 29.99 -6.51 43.74
N GLN A 322 30.07 -6.31 42.43
CA GLN A 322 31.20 -5.62 41.81
C GLN A 322 31.33 -4.16 42.26
N LYS A 323 30.22 -3.46 42.48
CA LYS A 323 30.19 -2.09 43.01
C LYS A 323 30.50 -2.01 44.51
N SER A 324 30.39 -3.12 45.23
CA SER A 324 30.61 -3.15 46.69
C SER A 324 32.09 -2.96 47.09
N THR A 325 32.29 -2.58 48.35
CA THR A 325 33.63 -2.33 48.93
C THR A 325 34.50 -3.61 48.99
N LEU A 326 35.82 -3.45 48.96
CA LEU A 326 36.76 -4.58 49.04
C LEU A 326 36.57 -5.43 50.30
N ALA A 327 36.26 -4.81 51.45
CA ALA A 327 36.01 -5.50 52.71
C ALA A 327 34.75 -6.40 52.64
N LEU A 328 33.72 -5.97 51.88
CA LEU A 328 32.51 -6.75 51.68
C LEU A 328 32.74 -7.89 50.70
N LYS A 329 33.54 -7.68 49.64
CA LYS A 329 33.97 -8.74 48.72
C LYS A 329 34.75 -9.83 49.44
N GLN A 330 35.72 -9.47 50.27
CA GLN A 330 36.49 -10.42 51.09
C GLN A 330 35.60 -11.19 52.07
N ALA A 331 34.63 -10.52 52.70
CA ALA A 331 33.67 -11.20 53.58
C ALA A 331 32.79 -12.19 52.82
N LEU A 332 32.32 -11.84 51.61
CA LEU A 332 31.53 -12.73 50.76
C LEU A 332 32.35 -13.92 50.23
N GLU A 333 33.64 -13.73 49.92
CA GLU A 333 34.53 -14.80 49.45
C GLU A 333 34.83 -15.81 50.57
N GLU A 334 35.17 -15.34 51.77
CA GLU A 334 35.47 -16.21 52.92
C GLU A 334 34.23 -16.97 53.42
N ASP A 335 33.06 -16.34 53.39
CA ASP A 335 31.79 -16.91 53.87
C ASP A 335 30.85 -17.32 52.71
N PHE A 336 31.39 -17.61 51.51
CA PHE A 336 30.60 -18.03 50.35
C PHE A 336 29.59 -19.17 50.64
N PRO A 337 29.91 -20.20 51.46
CA PRO A 337 28.94 -21.23 51.83
C PRO A 337 27.68 -20.70 52.51
N LYS A 338 27.76 -19.58 53.26
CA LYS A 338 26.58 -18.96 53.90
C LYS A 338 25.65 -18.33 52.86
N LEU A 339 26.20 -17.65 51.86
CA LEU A 339 25.41 -17.09 50.77
C LEU A 339 24.69 -18.20 49.98
N LEU A 340 25.39 -19.30 49.70
CA LEU A 340 24.82 -20.44 49.01
C LEU A 340 23.70 -21.09 49.83
N LYS A 341 23.86 -21.14 51.16
CA LYS A 341 22.80 -21.56 52.08
C LYS A 341 21.58 -20.64 52.01
N CYS A 342 21.75 -19.31 52.05
CA CYS A 342 20.64 -18.35 51.91
C CYS A 342 19.87 -18.56 50.60
N TYR A 343 20.60 -18.70 49.49
CA TYR A 343 20.00 -18.96 48.18
C TYR A 343 19.25 -20.30 48.16
N TYR A 344 19.86 -21.37 48.68
CA TYR A 344 19.26 -22.70 48.70
C TYR A 344 18.02 -22.78 49.60
N GLU A 345 18.05 -22.13 50.77
CA GLU A 345 16.87 -22.03 51.64
C GLU A 345 15.73 -21.25 50.97
N MET A 346 16.05 -20.17 50.26
CA MET A 346 15.08 -19.38 49.50
C MET A 346 14.45 -20.21 48.36
N THR A 347 15.27 -20.88 47.54
CA THR A 347 14.77 -21.70 46.42
C THR A 347 13.94 -22.89 46.88
N ASN A 348 14.35 -23.56 47.97
CA ASN A 348 13.57 -24.62 48.59
C ASN A 348 12.21 -24.12 49.08
N LYS A 349 12.17 -22.96 49.76
CA LYS A 349 10.91 -22.34 50.21
C LYS A 349 10.02 -21.94 49.03
N LEU A 350 10.61 -21.47 47.94
CA LEU A 350 9.89 -21.13 46.71
C LEU A 350 9.32 -22.38 46.00
N LYS A 351 9.80 -23.60 46.31
CA LYS A 351 9.47 -24.85 45.57
C LYS A 351 9.62 -24.64 44.07
N TYR A 352 10.77 -24.11 43.66
CA TYR A 352 11.00 -23.67 42.30
C TYR A 352 11.68 -24.78 41.49
N ASP A 353 10.88 -25.66 40.88
CA ASP A 353 11.39 -26.83 40.13
C ASP A 353 11.77 -26.50 38.66
N LEU A 354 11.72 -25.22 38.27
CA LEU A 354 11.91 -24.79 36.86
C LEU A 354 13.37 -24.62 36.44
N PHE A 355 14.34 -24.76 37.35
CA PHE A 355 15.77 -24.78 37.02
C PHE A 355 16.41 -26.03 37.63
N ALA A 356 16.39 -27.13 36.89
CA ALA A 356 17.48 -28.07 36.98
C ALA A 356 18.67 -27.40 36.27
N PHE A 357 19.72 -27.04 37.00
CA PHE A 357 21.02 -26.85 36.37
C PHE A 357 21.41 -28.24 35.83
N GLU A 358 21.44 -28.40 34.51
CA GLU A 358 22.24 -29.47 33.90
C GLU A 358 23.73 -29.23 34.15
#